data_AF-A0A9D1FR23-F1
#
_entry.id   AF-A0A9D1FR23-F1
#
_cell.length_a   1.000
_cell.length_b   1.000
_cell.length_c   1.000
_cell.angle_alpha   90.00
_cell.angle_beta   90.00
_cell.angle_gamma   90.00
#
_symmetry.space_group_name_H-M   'P 1'
#
loop_
_entity.id
_entity.type
_entity.pdbx_description
1 polymer ?
#
loop_
_entity_poly.entity_id
_entity_poly.type
_entity_poly.pdbx_seq_one_letter_code
_entity_poly.pdbx_strand_id
1 'polypeptide(L)' 'EELGVLEELMRLPGKYREVIHLHYIEGYRIAEIAEMLGRKESTVKVQLHRGRELLRLNLEERGIQP' A
#
# COMPACT_ATOMS: atom_id res chain seq x y z
N GLU A 1 5.71 -17.49 6.37
CA GLU A 1 6.18 -16.09 6.51
C GLU A 1 5.47 -15.08 5.59
N GLU A 2 4.85 -15.46 4.46
CA GLU A 2 4.08 -14.52 3.60
C GLU A 2 2.72 -14.04 4.18
N LEU A 3 2.09 -14.86 5.03
CA LEU A 3 0.75 -14.58 5.56
C LEU A 3 0.68 -13.33 6.45
N GLY A 4 1.78 -12.96 7.14
CA GLY A 4 1.81 -11.83 8.06
C GLY A 4 1.78 -10.47 7.37
N VAL A 5 2.47 -10.34 6.24
CA VAL A 5 2.51 -9.10 5.45
C VAL A 5 1.16 -8.84 4.78
N LEU A 6 0.55 -9.90 4.23
CA LEU A 6 -0.78 -9.78 3.62
C LEU A 6 -1.85 -9.41 4.66
N GLU A 7 -1.76 -9.97 5.87
CA GLU A 7 -2.67 -9.61 6.97
C GLU A 7 -2.54 -8.12 7.33
N GLU A 8 -1.31 -7.60 7.46
CA GLU A 8 -1.10 -6.20 7.77
C GLU A 8 -1.50 -5.26 6.63
N LEU A 9 -1.26 -5.67 5.38
CA LEU A 9 -1.79 -4.95 4.22
C LEU A 9 -3.31 -4.82 4.31
N MET A 10 -4.00 -5.90 4.67
CA MET A 10 -5.45 -5.92 4.85
C MET A 10 -5.94 -5.12 6.07
N ARG A 11 -5.06 -4.73 6.99
CA ARG A 11 -5.37 -3.84 8.12
C ARG A 11 -5.16 -2.36 7.79
N LEU A 12 -4.41 -2.03 6.73
CA LEU A 12 -4.23 -0.64 6.32
C LEU A 12 -5.57 0.05 5.99
N PRO A 13 -5.69 1.37 6.26
CA PRO A 13 -6.83 2.15 5.78
C PRO A 13 -7.04 1.98 4.27
N GLY A 14 -8.30 1.86 3.84
CA GLY A 14 -8.65 1.49 2.46
C GLY A 14 -7.95 2.31 1.39
N LYS A 15 -7.82 3.64 1.58
CA LYS A 15 -7.14 4.54 0.65
C LYS A 15 -5.64 4.24 0.43
N TYR A 16 -4.97 3.59 1.39
CA TYR A 16 -3.57 3.19 1.28
C TYR A 16 -3.44 1.76 0.79
N ARG A 17 -4.30 0.87 1.30
CA ARG A 17 -4.38 -0.52 0.88
C ARG A 17 -4.62 -0.64 -0.62
N GLU A 18 -5.60 0.09 -1.14
CA GLU A 18 -5.99 0.07 -2.55
C GLU A 18 -4.81 0.41 -3.46
N VAL A 19 -4.08 1.49 -3.19
CA VAL A 19 -2.94 1.87 -4.03
C VAL A 19 -1.75 0.93 -3.87
N ILE A 20 -1.51 0.38 -2.67
CA ILE A 20 -0.42 -0.59 -2.46
C ILE A 20 -0.72 -1.91 -3.16
N HIS A 21 -1.95 -2.40 -3.07
CA HIS A 21 -2.40 -3.62 -3.74
C HIS A 21 -2.26 -3.48 -5.26
N LEU A 22 -2.81 -2.41 -5.84
CA LEU A 22 -2.71 -2.15 -7.27
C LEU A 22 -1.24 -2.02 -7.75
N HIS A 23 -0.36 -1.45 -6.92
CA HIS A 23 1.03 -1.25 -7.32
C HIS A 23 1.91 -2.49 -7.15
N TYR A 24 1.89 -3.12 -5.98
CA TYR A 24 2.83 -4.20 -5.64
C TYR A 24 2.31 -5.61 -5.92
N ILE A 25 0.99 -5.79 -5.95
CA ILE A 25 0.36 -7.09 -6.20
C ILE A 25 -0.07 -7.19 -7.65
N GLU A 26 -0.79 -6.18 -8.15
CA GLU A 26 -1.27 -6.16 -9.54
C GLU A 26 -0.24 -5.58 -10.54
N GLY A 27 0.79 -4.89 -10.06
CA GLY A 27 1.90 -4.40 -10.88
C GLY A 27 1.62 -3.11 -11.67
N TYR A 28 0.53 -2.41 -11.39
CA TYR A 28 0.20 -1.17 -12.10
C TYR A 28 1.15 -0.01 -11.77
N ARG A 29 1.37 0.84 -12.76
CA ARG A 29 2.13 2.08 -12.61
C ARG A 29 1.27 3.16 -11.95
N ILE A 30 1.93 4.14 -11.36
CA ILE A 30 1.26 5.26 -10.66
C ILE A 30 0.27 6.01 -11.56
N ALA A 31 0.62 6.21 -12.84
CA ALA A 31 -0.26 6.88 -13.81
C ALA A 31 -1.53 6.07 -14.08
N GLU A 32 -1.41 4.74 -14.25
CA GLU A 32 -2.54 3.83 -14.47
C GLU A 32 -3.46 3.80 -13.24
N ILE A 33 -2.87 3.73 -12.04
CA ILE A 33 -3.63 3.78 -10.77
C ILE A 33 -4.35 5.12 -10.61
N ALA A 34 -3.69 6.23 -10.95
CA ALA A 34 -4.27 7.56 -10.91
C ALA A 34 -5.50 7.66 -11.83
N GLU A 35 -5.40 7.13 -13.04
CA GLU A 35 -6.50 7.08 -14.01
C GLU A 35 -7.65 6.18 -13.52
N MET A 36 -7.35 4.95 -13.08
CA MET A 36 -8.35 4.00 -12.57
C MET A 36 -9.13 4.54 -11.38
N LEU A 37 -8.45 5.25 -10.48
CA LEU A 37 -9.06 5.77 -9.25
C LEU A 37 -9.62 7.19 -9.40
N GLY A 38 -9.47 7.82 -10.57
CA GLY A 38 -9.86 9.22 -10.79
C GLY A 38 -9.13 10.22 -9.88
N ARG A 39 -7.86 9.96 -9.57
CA ARG A 39 -7.03 10.76 -8.64
C ARG A 39 -5.83 11.35 -9.38
N LYS A 40 -5.19 12.37 -8.79
CA LYS A 40 -3.91 12.89 -9.29
C LYS A 40 -2.79 11.90 -9.00
N GLU A 41 -1.82 11.76 -9.90
CA GLU A 41 -0.60 10.97 -9.65
C GLU A 41 0.13 11.38 -8.37
N SER A 42 0.16 12.69 -8.05
CA SER A 42 0.75 13.20 -6.82
C SER A 42 0.04 12.68 -5.57
N THR A 43 -1.28 12.52 -5.63
CA THR A 43 -2.08 11.90 -4.56
C THR A 43 -1.72 10.43 -4.41
N VAL A 44 -1.64 9.68 -5.52
CA VAL A 44 -1.26 8.26 -5.51
C VAL A 44 0.16 8.08 -4.94
N LYS A 45 1.12 8.92 -5.33
CA LYS A 45 2.49 8.93 -4.77
C LYS A 45 2.50 9.12 -3.26
N VAL A 46 1.75 10.10 -2.75
CA VAL A 46 1.65 10.36 -1.30
C VAL A 46 0.95 9.21 -0.59
N GLN A 47 -0.10 8.63 -1.17
CA GLN A 47 -0.81 7.48 -0.60
C GLN A 47 0.10 6.24 -0.53
N LEU A 48 0.87 5.97 -1.59
CA LEU A 48 1.86 4.89 -1.60
C LEU A 48 2.94 5.08 -0.54
N HIS A 49 3.50 6.30 -0.44
CA HIS A 49 4.53 6.59 0.56
C HIS A 49 4.00 6.42 1.99
N ARG A 50 2.87 7.05 2.33
CA ARG A 50 2.26 6.94 3.66
C ARG A 50 1.79 5.52 3.96
N GLY A 51 1.27 4.82 2.98
CA GLY A 51 0.85 3.42 3.13
C GLY A 51 2.02 2.51 3.45
N ARG A 52 3.18 2.69 2.79
CA ARG A 52 4.40 1.91 3.09
C ARG A 52 4.93 2.19 4.49
N GLU A 53 4.95 3.45 4.91
CA GLU A 53 5.36 3.78 6.28
C GLU A 53 4.45 3.15 7.31
N LEU A 54 3.12 3.21 7.11
CA LEU A 54 2.17 2.53 7.99
C LEU A 54 2.37 1.01 8.00
N LEU A 55 2.56 0.40 6.83
CA LEU A 55 2.79 -1.03 6.74
C LEU A 55 4.08 -1.44 7.47
N ARG A 56 5.16 -0.68 7.29
CA ARG A 56 6.44 -0.90 7.98
C ARG A 56 6.26 -0.82 9.50
N LEU A 57 5.61 0.24 9.99
CA LEU A 57 5.37 0.43 11.43
C LEU A 57 4.54 -0.72 12.01
N ASN A 58 3.47 -1.13 11.34
CA ASN A 58 2.65 -2.26 11.78
C ASN A 58 3.43 -3.58 11.84
N LEU A 59 4.31 -3.83 10.86
CA LEU A 59 5.14 -5.04 10.83
C LEU A 59 6.17 -5.03 11.96
N GLU A 60 6.83 -3.89 12.19
CA GLU A 60 7.77 -3.69 13.30
C GLU A 60 7.12 -3.89 14.67
N GLU A 61 5.91 -3.35 14.88
CA GLU A 61 5.15 -3.54 16.13
C GLU A 61 4.81 -5.01 16.39
N ARG A 62 4.62 -5.81 15.33
CA ARG A 62 4.36 -7.26 15.43
C ARG A 62 5.63 -8.09 15.53
N GLY A 63 6.81 -7.48 15.51
CA GLY A 63 8.09 -8.18 15.47
C GLY A 63 8.33 -8.95 14.17
N ILE A 64 7.59 -8.60 13.11
CA ILE A 64 7.75 -9.16 11.77
C ILE A 64 8.78 -8.28 11.07
N GLN A 65 9.98 -8.81 10.83
CA GLN A 65 10.98 -8.08 10.04
C GLN A 65 10.50 -8.04 8.59
N PRO A 66 10.36 -6.84 8.00
CA PRO A 66 9.99 -6.67 6.60
C PRO A 66 11.09 -7.13 5.64
#